data_AF-A0A1Q7RMJ9-F1
#
_entry.id   AF-A0A1Q7RMJ9-F1
#
_cell.length_a   1.000
_cell.length_b   1.000
_cell.length_c   1.000
_cell.angle_alpha   90.00
_cell.angle_beta   90.00
_cell.angle_gamma   90.00
#
_symmetry.space_group_name_H-M   'P 1'
#
loop_
_entity.id
_entity.type
_entity.pdbx_description
1 polymer ?
#
loop_
_entity_poly.entity_id
_entity_poly.type
_entity_poly.pdbx_seq_one_letter_code
_entity_poly.pdbx_strand_id
1 'polypeptide(L)'
;MGLLLTAGLAWTTPARAGSTGSHACSALVNVPLLGVAATFLADTGDPVAPDSLGADLIEAAVPGVLRADVLTASTSLETGHATSSASLADVIVLQGQPAELSASFVRAQADVFDTQGPGRYSGVSEIKDLMFGHQAVTISGRPNQRIDLPGIATLFINEQLTSSQGGVPTLTVNALRLVLLTGDQVLLASARSALDKQATPAVLRGRGGLSRPRALYVWSQPECRDFVTGGGWFEPRFEGGPPQRVNFGFNAGFRTVDGALLGHVNFVDHNDGTHIKGVNVDTYFRLGDPQSLCRMFEGDAEMNGTPGFRYHVEVCDYGEPGRDDRFRIMVFGADGSEAYFADDSSSAKTCDPNEPRCGDLDGGNIQLHKNCDGQPATSSGAASVLLPRI
;
A
#
# COMPACT_ATOMS: atom_id res chain seq x y z
N MET A 1 45.02 36.55 -34.95
CA MET A 1 43.97 35.66 -35.50
C MET A 1 43.60 34.69 -34.40
N GLY A 2 42.55 35.01 -33.63
CA GLY A 2 42.21 34.30 -32.38
C GLY A 2 41.38 33.05 -32.65
N LEU A 3 41.79 31.95 -32.03
CA LEU A 3 41.15 30.64 -32.06
C LEU A 3 39.88 30.68 -31.17
N LEU A 4 38.69 30.59 -31.76
CA LEU A 4 37.44 30.42 -31.02
C LEU A 4 37.32 28.95 -30.59
N LEU A 5 37.42 28.68 -29.29
CA LEU A 5 36.96 27.42 -28.70
C LEU A 5 35.45 27.48 -28.50
N THR A 6 34.71 26.62 -29.19
CA THR A 6 33.30 26.34 -28.92
C THR A 6 33.21 25.38 -27.72
N ALA A 7 32.85 25.89 -26.56
CA ALA A 7 32.48 25.05 -25.41
C ALA A 7 31.07 24.49 -25.65
N GLY A 8 30.98 23.20 -25.96
CA GLY A 8 29.71 22.47 -25.94
C GLY A 8 29.20 22.37 -24.51
N LEU A 9 28.02 22.94 -24.24
CA LEU A 9 27.29 22.65 -23.01
C LEU A 9 26.81 21.19 -23.08
N ALA A 10 27.54 20.30 -22.40
CA ALA A 10 27.02 18.98 -22.06
C ALA A 10 25.90 19.19 -21.03
N TRP A 11 24.66 18.90 -21.42
CA TRP A 11 23.54 18.84 -20.48
C TRP A 11 23.73 17.58 -19.66
N THR A 12 24.27 17.74 -18.45
CA THR A 12 24.21 16.67 -17.45
C THR A 12 22.75 16.49 -17.10
N THR A 13 22.15 15.37 -17.52
CA THR A 13 20.92 14.91 -16.87
C THR A 13 21.24 14.79 -15.39
N PRO A 14 20.40 15.32 -14.47
CA PRO A 14 20.60 15.03 -13.07
C PRO A 14 20.51 13.51 -12.94
N ALA A 15 21.62 12.88 -12.59
CA ALA A 15 21.61 11.51 -12.11
C ALA A 15 20.77 11.54 -10.82
N ARG A 16 19.49 11.21 -10.95
CA ARG A 16 18.65 10.94 -9.77
C ARG A 16 19.33 9.76 -9.09
N ALA A 17 19.90 9.98 -7.91
CA ALA A 17 20.28 8.88 -7.05
C ALA A 17 19.02 8.00 -6.95
N GLY A 18 19.10 6.76 -7.44
CA GLY A 18 17.99 5.82 -7.29
C GLY A 18 17.64 5.78 -5.82
N SER A 19 16.34 5.79 -5.47
CA SER A 19 15.94 5.58 -4.09
C SER A 19 16.62 4.31 -3.59
N THR A 20 17.52 4.45 -2.61
CA THR A 20 18.25 3.30 -2.07
C THR A 20 17.39 2.51 -1.09
N GLY A 21 16.23 3.05 -0.72
CA GLY A 21 15.28 2.45 0.20
C GLY A 21 14.11 1.73 -0.49
N SER A 22 13.29 1.12 0.36
CA SER A 22 11.97 0.64 -0.01
C SER A 22 11.03 1.82 -0.31
N HIS A 23 10.06 1.63 -1.18
CA HIS A 23 9.16 2.68 -1.66
C HIS A 23 7.96 2.06 -2.37
N ALA A 24 6.77 2.63 -2.20
CA ALA A 24 5.59 2.24 -2.95
C ALA A 24 4.88 3.47 -3.51
N CYS A 25 4.30 3.32 -4.69
CA CYS A 25 3.52 4.35 -5.35
C CYS A 25 2.40 3.73 -6.17
N SER A 26 1.16 4.20 -5.97
CA SER A 26 0.01 3.70 -6.74
C SER A 26 0.10 4.10 -8.22
N ALA A 27 0.55 5.31 -8.53
CA ALA A 27 0.80 5.68 -9.92
C ALA A 27 1.92 6.72 -10.11
N LEU A 28 2.76 6.49 -11.11
CA LEU A 28 3.69 7.48 -11.65
C LEU A 28 3.28 7.83 -13.08
N VAL A 29 2.90 9.08 -13.30
CA VAL A 29 2.63 9.62 -14.63
C VAL A 29 3.82 10.46 -15.06
N ASN A 30 4.50 10.07 -16.14
CA ASN A 30 5.61 10.82 -16.72
C ASN A 30 5.46 10.86 -18.24
N VAL A 31 4.65 11.80 -18.71
CA VAL A 31 4.31 11.97 -20.13
C VAL A 31 4.60 13.40 -20.60
N PRO A 32 5.87 13.83 -20.58
CA PRO A 32 6.25 15.21 -20.85
C PRO A 32 5.83 15.70 -22.25
N LEU A 33 5.70 14.80 -23.24
CA LEU A 33 5.22 15.18 -24.57
C LEU A 33 3.71 15.41 -24.62
N LEU A 34 2.98 14.97 -23.61
CA LEU A 34 1.58 15.34 -23.35
C LEU A 34 1.46 16.50 -22.34
N GLY A 35 2.58 17.14 -21.98
CA GLY A 35 2.60 18.30 -21.09
C GLY A 35 2.55 17.97 -19.59
N VAL A 36 2.67 16.70 -19.20
CA VAL A 36 2.67 16.28 -17.80
C VAL A 36 4.06 15.80 -17.40
N ALA A 37 4.72 16.57 -16.52
CA ALA A 37 5.97 16.15 -15.90
C ALA A 37 5.74 14.98 -14.92
N ALA A 38 6.84 14.32 -14.52
CA ALA A 38 6.80 13.23 -13.56
C ALA A 38 6.00 13.60 -12.29
N THR A 39 4.84 12.96 -12.14
CA THR A 39 3.89 13.18 -11.06
C THR A 39 3.64 11.85 -10.35
N PHE A 40 3.89 11.82 -9.05
CA PHE A 40 3.68 10.64 -8.20
C PHE A 40 2.34 10.78 -7.47
N LEU A 41 1.57 9.71 -7.38
CA LEU A 41 0.24 9.66 -6.78
C LEU A 41 0.19 8.53 -5.75
N ALA A 42 -0.23 8.87 -4.52
CA ALA A 42 -0.18 7.98 -3.36
C ALA A 42 1.21 7.33 -3.22
N ASP A 43 2.20 8.17 -2.90
CA ASP A 43 3.62 7.82 -2.85
C ASP A 43 4.10 7.82 -1.39
N THR A 44 4.65 6.70 -0.93
CA THR A 44 5.07 6.54 0.46
C THR A 44 6.33 7.35 0.81
N GLY A 45 7.15 7.73 -0.16
CA GLY A 45 8.54 8.12 0.05
C GLY A 45 9.41 6.95 0.53
N ASP A 46 10.68 7.26 0.82
CA ASP A 46 11.66 6.30 1.32
C ASP A 46 11.63 6.28 2.87
N PRO A 47 11.29 5.17 3.53
CA PRO A 47 11.34 5.08 4.99
C PRO A 47 12.78 4.98 5.49
N VAL A 48 13.01 5.50 6.70
CA VAL A 48 14.28 5.31 7.43
C VAL A 48 14.09 4.18 8.43
N ALA A 49 14.73 3.03 8.20
CA ALA A 49 14.58 1.85 9.06
C ALA A 49 14.84 2.13 10.57
N PRO A 50 14.08 1.50 11.50
CA PRO A 50 12.82 0.79 11.29
C PRO A 50 11.64 1.78 11.16
N ASP A 51 10.95 1.78 10.03
CA ASP A 51 9.81 2.68 9.79
C ASP A 51 8.80 2.04 8.84
N SER A 52 7.56 2.52 8.90
CA SER A 52 6.56 2.20 7.90
C SER A 52 5.72 3.42 7.52
N LEU A 53 5.60 3.59 6.22
CA LEU A 53 4.92 4.70 5.58
C LEU A 53 3.71 4.18 4.81
N GLY A 54 2.67 4.99 4.78
CA GLY A 54 1.48 4.77 3.97
C GLY A 54 1.12 6.06 3.26
N ALA A 55 0.61 5.94 2.05
CA ALA A 55 0.13 7.05 1.26
C ALA A 55 -1.08 6.60 0.47
N ASP A 56 -2.10 7.44 0.44
CA ASP A 56 -3.38 7.06 -0.11
C ASP A 56 -4.06 8.27 -0.76
N LEU A 57 -4.82 8.04 -1.82
CA LEU A 57 -5.66 9.03 -2.47
C LEU A 57 -7.02 8.39 -2.77
N ILE A 58 -8.07 9.18 -2.55
CA ILE A 58 -9.43 8.71 -2.76
C ILE A 58 -9.76 8.52 -4.24
N GLU A 59 -9.39 9.51 -5.04
CA GLU A 59 -9.46 9.52 -6.48
C GLU A 59 -8.22 10.29 -6.97
N ALA A 60 -7.70 9.91 -8.12
CA ALA A 60 -6.68 10.65 -8.81
C ALA A 60 -7.12 10.93 -10.25
N ALA A 61 -7.03 12.20 -10.64
CA ALA A 61 -7.24 12.64 -12.01
C ALA A 61 -6.04 13.46 -12.47
N VAL A 62 -5.32 12.93 -13.46
CA VAL A 62 -4.33 13.68 -14.25
C VAL A 62 -4.98 14.00 -15.59
N PRO A 63 -5.36 15.27 -15.84
CA PRO A 63 -6.15 15.64 -17.01
C PRO A 63 -5.60 15.08 -18.32
N GLY A 64 -6.45 14.34 -19.04
CA GLY A 64 -6.10 13.72 -20.33
C GLY A 64 -5.18 12.51 -20.27
N VAL A 65 -4.75 12.08 -19.07
CA VAL A 65 -3.77 10.98 -18.92
C VAL A 65 -4.26 9.85 -18.04
N LEU A 66 -4.69 10.11 -16.81
CA LEU A 66 -5.02 9.06 -15.84
C LEU A 66 -6.27 9.44 -15.05
N ARG A 67 -7.19 8.49 -14.89
CA ARG A 67 -8.21 8.46 -13.85
C ARG A 67 -8.08 7.14 -13.09
N ALA A 68 -8.17 7.17 -11.77
CA ALA A 68 -8.22 5.99 -10.92
C ALA A 68 -8.86 6.32 -9.58
N ASP A 69 -9.48 5.32 -8.98
CA ASP A 69 -10.12 5.40 -7.68
C ASP A 69 -9.32 4.56 -6.66
N VAL A 70 -9.46 4.86 -5.37
CA VAL A 70 -8.92 4.04 -4.26
C VAL A 70 -7.43 3.70 -4.41
N LEU A 71 -6.59 4.73 -4.47
CA LEU A 71 -5.14 4.56 -4.55
C LEU A 71 -4.59 4.35 -3.14
N THR A 72 -3.93 3.22 -2.90
CA THR A 72 -3.27 2.90 -1.63
C THR A 72 -1.86 2.39 -1.86
N ALA A 73 -0.89 2.93 -1.14
CA ALA A 73 0.49 2.47 -1.11
C ALA A 73 1.00 2.37 0.32
N SER A 74 1.79 1.34 0.58
CA SER A 74 2.39 1.09 1.88
C SER A 74 3.78 0.50 1.73
N THR A 75 4.68 0.92 2.60
CA THR A 75 6.01 0.32 2.72
C THR A 75 6.31 0.11 4.20
N SER A 76 6.83 -1.07 4.55
CA SER A 76 7.33 -1.39 5.88
C SER A 76 8.74 -1.95 5.80
N LEU A 77 9.57 -1.49 6.73
CA LEU A 77 10.94 -1.96 6.88
C LEU A 77 11.14 -2.42 8.32
N GLU A 78 11.31 -3.73 8.47
CA GLU A 78 11.49 -4.42 9.73
C GLU A 78 12.82 -5.18 9.75
N THR A 79 13.17 -5.72 10.92
CA THR A 79 14.41 -6.50 11.04
C THR A 79 14.29 -7.77 10.22
N GLY A 80 15.05 -7.84 9.13
CA GLY A 80 15.12 -9.04 8.29
C GLY A 80 14.00 -9.19 7.25
N HIS A 81 13.11 -8.21 7.12
CA HIS A 81 12.06 -8.20 6.10
C HIS A 81 11.73 -6.77 5.68
N ALA A 82 11.66 -6.56 4.37
CA ALA A 82 11.17 -5.34 3.76
C ALA A 82 10.00 -5.68 2.86
N THR A 83 8.87 -5.02 3.06
CA THR A 83 7.66 -5.21 2.26
C THR A 83 7.15 -3.88 1.73
N SER A 84 6.63 -3.90 0.51
CA SER A 84 6.01 -2.76 -0.15
C SER A 84 4.85 -3.26 -0.97
N SER A 85 3.76 -2.51 -0.96
CA SER A 85 2.54 -2.82 -1.69
C SER A 85 1.94 -1.54 -2.23
N ALA A 86 1.39 -1.60 -3.42
CA ALA A 86 0.61 -0.53 -4.02
C ALA A 86 -0.60 -1.13 -4.74
N SER A 87 -1.74 -0.44 -4.65
CA SER A 87 -2.96 -0.80 -5.35
C SER A 87 -3.74 0.43 -5.78
N LEU A 88 -4.60 0.23 -6.78
CA LEU A 88 -5.54 1.22 -7.31
C LEU A 88 -6.69 0.49 -8.00
N ALA A 89 -7.86 1.12 -8.00
CA ALA A 89 -9.09 0.64 -8.61
C ALA A 89 -9.49 1.49 -9.82
N ASP A 90 -10.29 0.87 -10.71
CA ASP A 90 -10.98 1.53 -11.83
C ASP A 90 -10.09 2.48 -12.64
N VAL A 91 -8.98 1.92 -13.08
CA VAL A 91 -7.93 2.64 -13.76
C VAL A 91 -8.31 2.83 -15.22
N ILE A 92 -8.17 4.06 -15.70
CA ILE A 92 -8.21 4.39 -17.11
C ILE A 92 -7.04 5.32 -17.41
N VAL A 93 -6.17 4.89 -18.34
CA VAL A 93 -5.04 5.66 -18.85
C VAL A 93 -5.28 5.98 -20.31
N LEU A 94 -5.11 7.24 -20.70
CA LEU A 94 -5.26 7.75 -22.06
C LEU A 94 -6.63 7.41 -22.68
N GLN A 95 -7.71 7.75 -21.97
CA GLN A 95 -9.08 7.48 -22.40
C GLN A 95 -9.36 7.98 -23.83
N GLY A 96 -9.96 7.12 -24.65
CA GLY A 96 -10.30 7.33 -26.05
C GLY A 96 -9.10 7.30 -27.00
N GLN A 97 -7.87 7.08 -26.51
CA GLN A 97 -6.67 7.07 -27.34
C GLN A 97 -6.32 5.65 -27.83
N PRO A 98 -5.53 5.52 -28.92
CA PRO A 98 -5.13 4.20 -29.42
C PRO A 98 -4.36 3.33 -28.41
N ALA A 99 -3.70 3.95 -27.43
CA ALA A 99 -2.98 3.29 -26.35
C ALA A 99 -3.77 3.21 -25.04
N GLU A 100 -5.11 3.37 -25.08
CA GLU A 100 -5.96 3.29 -23.90
C GLU A 100 -5.66 1.99 -23.12
N LEU A 101 -5.46 2.14 -21.82
CA LEU A 101 -5.22 1.05 -20.89
C LEU A 101 -6.25 1.18 -19.78
N SER A 102 -7.01 0.12 -19.53
CA SER A 102 -7.96 0.09 -18.42
C SER A 102 -7.86 -1.20 -17.63
N ALA A 103 -8.16 -1.13 -16.34
CA ALA A 103 -8.24 -2.29 -15.45
C ALA A 103 -9.15 -1.93 -14.27
N SER A 104 -9.96 -2.89 -13.81
CA SER A 104 -10.84 -2.69 -12.66
C SER A 104 -10.08 -2.74 -11.33
N PHE A 105 -8.96 -3.45 -11.29
CA PHE A 105 -8.07 -3.50 -10.14
C PHE A 105 -6.64 -3.77 -10.58
N VAL A 106 -5.69 -3.10 -9.94
CA VAL A 106 -4.26 -3.27 -10.17
C VAL A 106 -3.54 -3.25 -8.82
N ARG A 107 -2.76 -4.29 -8.52
CA ARG A 107 -1.93 -4.40 -7.31
C ARG A 107 -0.55 -4.95 -7.62
N ALA A 108 0.45 -4.43 -6.92
CA ALA A 108 1.80 -4.98 -6.86
C ALA A 108 2.24 -5.11 -5.40
N GLN A 109 2.96 -6.18 -5.10
CA GLN A 109 3.63 -6.39 -3.81
C GLN A 109 5.04 -6.92 -4.05
N ALA A 110 5.99 -6.38 -3.28
CA ALA A 110 7.39 -6.76 -3.30
C ALA A 110 7.86 -7.06 -1.88
N ASP A 111 8.40 -8.25 -1.66
CA ASP A 111 8.99 -8.67 -0.40
C ASP A 111 10.46 -9.06 -0.59
N VAL A 112 11.28 -8.58 0.34
CA VAL A 112 12.69 -8.96 0.47
C VAL A 112 12.94 -9.47 1.88
N PHE A 113 13.47 -10.69 1.99
CA PHE A 113 13.79 -11.32 3.26
C PHE A 113 15.31 -11.39 3.49
N ASP A 114 15.76 -11.35 4.75
CA ASP A 114 17.15 -11.58 5.15
C ASP A 114 17.50 -13.07 5.16
N THR A 115 17.14 -13.73 4.08
CA THR A 115 17.56 -15.10 3.78
C THR A 115 18.52 -15.07 2.60
N GLN A 116 19.32 -16.12 2.46
CA GLN A 116 20.17 -16.32 1.30
C GLN A 116 19.57 -17.42 0.41
N GLY A 117 19.62 -17.24 -0.90
CA GLY A 117 19.14 -18.24 -1.86
C GLY A 117 17.64 -18.11 -2.19
N PRO A 118 16.99 -19.23 -2.59
CA PRO A 118 15.55 -19.26 -2.89
C PRO A 118 14.74 -18.79 -1.69
N GLY A 119 13.75 -17.92 -1.91
CA GLY A 119 12.95 -17.31 -0.82
C GLY A 119 13.48 -15.97 -0.33
N ARG A 120 14.56 -15.44 -0.92
CA ARG A 120 15.00 -14.05 -0.65
C ARG A 120 14.03 -13.00 -1.17
N TYR A 121 13.30 -13.32 -2.24
CA TYR A 121 12.41 -12.41 -2.96
C TYR A 121 11.05 -13.08 -3.13
N SER A 122 9.97 -12.33 -2.88
CA SER A 122 8.62 -12.68 -3.32
C SER A 122 8.00 -11.47 -4.01
N GLY A 123 7.51 -11.67 -5.23
CA GLY A 123 6.91 -10.61 -6.03
C GLY A 123 5.58 -11.06 -6.57
N VAL A 124 4.53 -10.29 -6.31
CA VAL A 124 3.15 -10.60 -6.69
C VAL A 124 2.54 -9.40 -7.41
N SER A 125 1.77 -9.66 -8.45
CA SER A 125 0.90 -8.67 -9.06
C SER A 125 -0.48 -9.27 -9.30
N GLU A 126 -1.53 -8.50 -9.02
CA GLU A 126 -2.91 -8.88 -9.32
C GLU A 126 -3.55 -7.81 -10.19
N ILE A 127 -4.13 -8.24 -11.31
CA ILE A 127 -4.77 -7.33 -12.26
C ILE A 127 -6.08 -7.95 -12.70
N LYS A 128 -7.14 -7.15 -12.74
CA LYS A 128 -8.48 -7.58 -13.13
C LYS A 128 -9.00 -6.75 -14.30
N ASP A 129 -9.71 -7.42 -15.22
CA ASP A 129 -10.36 -6.85 -16.41
C ASP A 129 -9.45 -5.95 -17.26
N LEU A 130 -8.20 -6.39 -17.46
CA LEU A 130 -7.20 -5.64 -18.22
C LEU A 130 -7.59 -5.50 -19.70
N MET A 131 -7.71 -4.27 -20.17
CA MET A 131 -7.80 -3.93 -21.58
C MET A 131 -6.63 -3.05 -21.99
N PHE A 132 -6.09 -3.27 -23.18
CA PHE A 132 -5.03 -2.44 -23.76
C PHE A 132 -5.27 -2.26 -25.25
N GLY A 133 -5.31 -1.00 -25.72
CA GLY A 133 -5.67 -0.67 -27.09
C GLY A 133 -7.07 -1.17 -27.47
N HIS A 134 -8.02 -1.08 -26.54
CA HIS A 134 -9.40 -1.57 -26.68
C HIS A 134 -9.53 -3.09 -26.85
N GLN A 135 -8.48 -3.86 -26.55
CA GLN A 135 -8.51 -5.32 -26.59
C GLN A 135 -8.31 -5.89 -25.18
N ALA A 136 -9.08 -6.91 -24.83
CA ALA A 136 -8.87 -7.65 -23.60
C ALA A 136 -7.52 -8.35 -23.64
N VAL A 137 -6.76 -8.26 -22.55
CA VAL A 137 -5.43 -8.87 -22.42
C VAL A 137 -5.49 -10.07 -21.50
N THR A 138 -5.00 -11.21 -21.97
CA THR A 138 -4.83 -12.39 -21.11
C THR A 138 -3.58 -12.25 -20.26
N ILE A 139 -3.75 -12.26 -18.93
CA ILE A 139 -2.63 -12.22 -17.98
C ILE A 139 -2.10 -13.64 -17.77
N SER A 140 -0.81 -13.84 -18.06
CA SER A 140 -0.16 -15.15 -17.98
C SER A 140 0.20 -15.58 -16.56
N GLY A 141 0.19 -14.65 -15.61
CA GLY A 141 0.68 -14.83 -14.23
C GLY A 141 2.21 -14.90 -14.12
N ARG A 142 2.94 -15.04 -15.23
CA ARG A 142 4.41 -15.07 -15.23
C ARG A 142 4.99 -13.65 -15.10
N PRO A 143 6.13 -13.48 -14.41
CA PRO A 143 6.83 -12.21 -14.40
C PRO A 143 7.24 -11.75 -15.80
N ASN A 144 7.22 -10.44 -16.01
CA ASN A 144 7.73 -9.74 -17.19
C ASN A 144 7.00 -10.08 -18.51
N GLN A 145 5.68 -10.26 -18.45
CA GLN A 145 4.87 -10.38 -19.67
C GLN A 145 4.87 -9.06 -20.44
N ARG A 146 4.96 -9.14 -21.78
CA ARG A 146 5.01 -7.99 -22.67
C ARG A 146 3.93 -8.09 -23.73
N ILE A 147 3.20 -6.99 -23.94
CA ILE A 147 2.22 -6.81 -25.02
C ILE A 147 2.62 -5.57 -25.82
N ASP A 148 2.79 -5.73 -27.13
CA ASP A 148 3.14 -4.63 -28.03
C ASP A 148 1.92 -4.21 -28.86
N LEU A 149 1.64 -2.91 -28.91
CA LEU A 149 0.80 -2.27 -29.92
C LEU A 149 1.73 -1.64 -30.96
N PRO A 150 1.95 -2.29 -32.12
CA PRO A 150 2.97 -1.88 -33.08
C PRO A 150 2.84 -0.41 -33.47
N GLY A 151 3.94 0.34 -33.34
CA GLY A 151 4.00 1.76 -33.69
C GLY A 151 3.27 2.70 -32.72
N ILE A 152 2.79 2.20 -31.57
CA ILE A 152 2.00 2.99 -30.62
C ILE A 152 2.60 2.92 -29.22
N ALA A 153 2.67 1.72 -28.62
CA ALA A 153 3.05 1.55 -27.22
C ALA A 153 3.42 0.10 -26.89
N THR A 154 4.10 -0.09 -25.77
CA THR A 154 4.37 -1.39 -25.14
C THR A 154 3.82 -1.37 -23.72
N LEU A 155 3.11 -2.43 -23.35
CA LEU A 155 2.68 -2.71 -21.99
C LEU A 155 3.53 -3.84 -21.39
N PHE A 156 4.15 -3.58 -20.25
CA PHE A 156 4.75 -4.60 -19.40
C PHE A 156 3.80 -4.94 -18.26
N ILE A 157 3.62 -6.22 -18.00
CA ILE A 157 2.69 -6.78 -17.01
C ILE A 157 3.50 -7.65 -16.04
N ASN A 158 3.25 -7.47 -14.74
CA ASN A 158 3.98 -8.15 -13.67
C ASN A 158 5.50 -8.00 -13.83
N GLU A 159 5.98 -6.78 -14.06
CA GLU A 159 7.40 -6.54 -14.23
C GLU A 159 8.11 -6.70 -12.89
N GLN A 160 9.03 -7.66 -12.81
CA GLN A 160 9.80 -7.95 -11.60
C GLN A 160 11.29 -7.76 -11.86
N LEU A 161 11.89 -6.82 -11.13
CA LEU A 161 13.27 -6.40 -11.28
C LEU A 161 14.01 -6.64 -9.96
N THR A 162 14.94 -7.59 -9.95
CA THR A 162 15.82 -7.83 -8.81
C THR A 162 17.16 -7.13 -9.02
N SER A 163 17.68 -6.48 -7.99
CA SER A 163 19.04 -5.93 -8.00
C SER A 163 19.73 -6.13 -6.64
N SER A 164 21.05 -5.92 -6.60
CA SER A 164 21.84 -5.99 -5.38
C SER A 164 22.94 -4.93 -5.41
N GLN A 165 22.54 -3.65 -5.44
CA GLN A 165 23.50 -2.54 -5.45
C GLN A 165 24.06 -2.30 -4.04
N GLY A 166 25.38 -2.18 -3.92
CA GLY A 166 26.02 -1.96 -2.62
C GLY A 166 25.82 -3.09 -1.59
N GLY A 167 25.37 -4.28 -2.03
CA GLY A 167 25.02 -5.38 -1.13
C GLY A 167 23.60 -5.32 -0.56
N VAL A 168 22.82 -4.29 -0.88
CA VAL A 168 21.41 -4.15 -0.52
C VAL A 168 20.57 -4.92 -1.54
N PRO A 169 19.95 -6.07 -1.18
CA PRO A 169 18.96 -6.71 -2.04
C PRO A 169 17.77 -5.80 -2.26
N THR A 170 17.32 -5.75 -3.50
CA THR A 170 16.14 -4.99 -3.88
C THR A 170 15.30 -5.79 -4.86
N LEU A 171 14.00 -5.80 -4.62
CA LEU A 171 12.98 -6.24 -5.57
C LEU A 171 12.10 -5.04 -5.90
N THR A 172 11.85 -4.80 -7.19
CA THR A 172 10.80 -3.89 -7.65
C THR A 172 9.78 -4.70 -8.44
N VAL A 173 8.52 -4.56 -8.09
CA VAL A 173 7.38 -5.12 -8.80
C VAL A 173 6.52 -3.98 -9.31
N ASN A 174 6.31 -3.93 -10.62
CA ASN A 174 5.34 -3.04 -11.24
C ASN A 174 4.22 -3.90 -11.81
N ALA A 175 2.98 -3.67 -11.39
CA ALA A 175 1.87 -4.43 -11.93
C ALA A 175 1.69 -4.13 -13.42
N LEU A 176 1.65 -2.84 -13.78
CA LEU A 176 1.56 -2.39 -15.16
C LEU A 176 2.55 -1.24 -15.41
N ARG A 177 3.35 -1.36 -16.48
CA ARG A 177 4.18 -0.26 -17.01
C ARG A 177 3.85 -0.05 -18.48
N LEU A 178 3.15 1.05 -18.77
CA LEU A 178 2.88 1.48 -20.14
C LEU A 178 4.02 2.38 -20.61
N VAL A 179 4.58 2.08 -21.77
CA VAL A 179 5.60 2.90 -22.44
C VAL A 179 5.10 3.23 -23.84
N LEU A 180 4.89 4.52 -24.11
CA LEU A 180 4.51 5.00 -25.44
C LEU A 180 5.72 4.95 -26.39
N LEU A 181 5.47 4.94 -27.70
CA LEU A 181 6.53 4.96 -28.72
C LEU A 181 7.49 6.14 -28.53
N THR A 182 6.99 7.24 -27.96
CA THR A 182 7.78 8.45 -27.67
C THR A 182 8.77 8.29 -26.52
N GLY A 183 8.63 7.24 -25.70
CA GLY A 183 9.36 7.03 -24.45
C GLY A 183 8.65 7.56 -23.20
N ASP A 184 7.52 8.25 -23.37
CA ASP A 184 6.62 8.64 -22.28
C ASP A 184 6.09 7.39 -21.55
N GLN A 185 5.94 7.47 -20.23
CA GLN A 185 5.58 6.30 -19.42
C GLN A 185 4.52 6.59 -18.36
N VAL A 186 3.69 5.58 -18.10
CA VAL A 186 2.78 5.52 -16.96
C VAL A 186 3.02 4.20 -16.23
N LEU A 187 3.23 4.29 -14.91
CA LEU A 187 3.41 3.16 -14.02
C LEU A 187 2.19 3.06 -13.11
N LEU A 188 1.63 1.87 -12.96
CA LEU A 188 0.48 1.60 -12.10
C LEU A 188 0.82 0.47 -11.14
N ALA A 189 0.60 0.72 -9.86
CA ALA A 189 1.03 -0.09 -8.72
C ALA A 189 2.50 -0.48 -8.81
N SER A 190 3.37 0.38 -8.27
CA SER A 190 4.80 0.10 -8.12
C SER A 190 5.14 -0.13 -6.65
N ALA A 191 5.75 -1.27 -6.37
CA ALA A 191 6.24 -1.64 -5.06
C ALA A 191 7.73 -2.00 -5.16
N ARG A 192 8.57 -1.31 -4.39
CA ARG A 192 10.00 -1.55 -4.29
C ARG A 192 10.34 -1.86 -2.84
N SER A 193 10.89 -3.04 -2.60
CA SER A 193 11.43 -3.39 -1.29
C SER A 193 12.94 -3.51 -1.37
N ALA A 194 13.63 -2.81 -0.49
CA ALA A 194 15.08 -2.86 -0.34
C ALA A 194 15.42 -3.13 1.13
N LEU A 195 16.17 -4.20 1.37
CA LEU A 195 16.51 -4.60 2.74
C LEU A 195 17.97 -4.26 3.04
N ASP A 196 18.20 -3.07 3.59
CA ASP A 196 19.53 -2.66 4.01
C ASP A 196 19.89 -3.32 5.36
N LYS A 197 20.84 -4.26 5.32
CA LYS A 197 21.36 -4.95 6.52
C LYS A 197 22.05 -4.00 7.50
N GLN A 198 22.36 -2.77 7.10
CA GLN A 198 23.01 -1.75 7.94
C GLN A 198 22.06 -1.05 8.91
N ALA A 199 20.75 -1.31 8.85
CA ALA A 199 19.80 -0.95 9.90
C ALA A 199 19.86 -1.86 11.15
N THR A 200 20.89 -2.70 11.26
CA THR A 200 21.24 -3.29 12.56
C THR A 200 21.92 -2.20 13.40
N PRO A 201 21.48 -1.92 14.64
CA PRO A 201 22.27 -1.12 15.55
C PRO A 201 23.66 -1.74 15.56
N ALA A 202 24.69 -0.96 15.23
CA ALA A 202 26.06 -1.41 15.27
C ALA A 202 26.35 -1.92 16.70
N VAL A 203 26.17 -3.22 16.93
CA VAL A 203 26.76 -3.90 18.08
C VAL A 203 28.25 -3.69 17.87
N LEU A 204 28.79 -2.73 18.61
CA LEU A 204 30.21 -2.43 18.66
C LEU A 204 30.94 -3.77 18.78
N ARG A 205 31.52 -4.23 17.68
CA ARG A 205 32.38 -5.39 17.67
C ARG A 205 33.56 -5.01 18.56
N GLY A 206 33.51 -5.47 19.80
CA GLY A 206 34.55 -5.26 20.79
C GLY A 206 35.88 -5.79 20.25
N ARG A 207 36.76 -4.88 19.83
CA ARG A 207 38.20 -5.08 19.93
C ARG A 207 38.67 -4.21 21.10
N GLY A 208 39.23 -4.89 22.09
CA GLY A 208 39.49 -4.37 23.43
C GLY A 208 40.34 -3.10 23.50
N GLY A 209 40.22 -2.40 24.62
CA GLY A 209 41.08 -1.27 24.96
C GLY A 209 40.38 -0.27 25.87
N LEU A 210 40.49 -0.50 27.18
CA LEU A 210 40.48 0.48 28.28
C LEU A 210 40.08 1.93 27.95
N SER A 211 38.91 2.36 28.44
CA SER A 211 38.62 3.63 29.14
C SER A 211 37.12 3.89 29.07
N ARG A 212 36.42 3.71 30.19
CA ARG A 212 34.98 3.97 30.29
C ARG A 212 34.76 5.48 30.44
N PRO A 213 34.14 6.22 29.49
CA PRO A 213 33.09 7.12 29.91
C PRO A 213 31.89 6.24 30.29
N ARG A 214 31.08 6.69 31.25
CA ARG A 214 29.78 6.07 31.54
C ARG A 214 28.96 6.08 30.25
N ALA A 215 28.97 4.97 29.53
CA ALA A 215 28.02 4.69 28.48
C ALA A 215 26.65 4.73 29.14
N LEU A 216 25.93 5.82 28.88
CA LEU A 216 24.49 5.89 29.08
C LEU A 216 23.95 4.74 28.24
N TYR A 217 23.61 3.62 28.91
CA TYR A 217 22.78 2.58 28.34
C TYR A 217 21.43 3.25 28.05
N VAL A 218 21.33 3.91 26.90
CA VAL A 218 20.02 4.14 26.31
C VAL A 218 19.69 2.82 25.64
N TRP A 219 19.05 1.93 26.40
CA TRP A 219 18.17 0.93 25.80
C TRP A 219 17.01 1.68 25.15
N SER A 220 17.25 2.35 24.03
CA SER A 220 16.19 2.99 23.24
C SER A 220 15.86 2.09 22.08
N GLN A 221 14.71 1.44 21.98
CA GLN A 221 13.53 1.23 22.82
C GLN A 221 12.84 0.03 22.08
N PRO A 222 12.23 -0.98 22.71
CA PRO A 222 11.24 -1.80 21.99
C PRO A 222 9.99 -0.94 21.83
N GLU A 223 9.93 -0.19 20.73
CA GLU A 223 8.84 0.76 20.46
C GLU A 223 7.68 0.06 19.76
N CYS A 224 6.58 -0.06 20.48
CA CYS A 224 5.38 -0.74 20.02
C CYS A 224 4.60 0.04 18.96
N ARG A 225 4.84 -0.28 17.68
CA ARG A 225 4.01 0.12 16.54
C ARG A 225 2.93 -0.93 16.30
N ASP A 226 1.73 -0.48 15.99
CA ASP A 226 0.57 -1.33 15.73
C ASP A 226 -0.34 -0.61 14.74
N PHE A 227 -0.19 -0.93 13.45
CA PHE A 227 -1.00 -0.36 12.38
C PHE A 227 -1.26 -1.40 11.29
N VAL A 228 -2.32 -1.16 10.53
CA VAL A 228 -2.81 -2.04 9.49
C VAL A 228 -3.00 -1.26 8.20
N THR A 229 -2.67 -1.90 7.09
CA THR A 229 -2.83 -1.35 5.73
C THR A 229 -3.52 -2.37 4.87
N GLY A 230 -4.34 -1.94 3.92
CA GLY A 230 -4.94 -2.88 3.00
C GLY A 230 -5.54 -2.20 1.79
N GLY A 231 -5.64 -2.97 0.72
CA GLY A 231 -6.29 -2.54 -0.51
C GLY A 231 -6.73 -3.74 -1.30
N GLY A 232 -7.93 -3.69 -1.84
CA GLY A 232 -8.53 -4.86 -2.45
C GLY A 232 -9.91 -4.64 -3.03
N TRP A 233 -10.53 -5.76 -3.40
CA TRP A 233 -11.89 -5.81 -3.88
C TRP A 233 -12.52 -7.16 -3.56
N PHE A 234 -13.84 -7.15 -3.45
CA PHE A 234 -14.65 -8.35 -3.33
C PHE A 234 -16.04 -8.11 -3.91
N GLU A 235 -16.74 -9.18 -4.19
CA GLU A 235 -18.16 -9.17 -4.53
C GLU A 235 -18.96 -9.42 -3.23
N PRO A 236 -19.73 -8.43 -2.70
CA PRO A 236 -20.51 -8.62 -1.48
C PRO A 236 -21.52 -9.76 -1.63
N ARG A 237 -21.47 -10.75 -0.73
CA ARG A 237 -22.20 -12.02 -0.90
C ARG A 237 -23.54 -12.08 -0.15
N PHE A 238 -24.01 -10.95 0.37
CA PHE A 238 -25.09 -10.91 1.37
C PHE A 238 -26.48 -10.50 0.87
N GLU A 239 -26.64 -10.05 -0.38
CA GLU A 239 -27.96 -9.67 -0.90
C GLU A 239 -28.21 -10.27 -2.28
N GLY A 240 -29.40 -10.86 -2.46
CA GLY A 240 -29.80 -11.69 -3.61
C GLY A 240 -29.98 -10.96 -4.94
N GLY A 241 -29.01 -10.14 -5.35
CA GLY A 241 -28.82 -9.62 -6.69
C GLY A 241 -27.51 -10.13 -7.31
N PRO A 242 -27.22 -9.85 -8.60
CA PRO A 242 -25.88 -10.09 -9.14
C PRO A 242 -24.90 -9.21 -8.35
N PRO A 243 -23.93 -9.78 -7.62
CA PRO A 243 -23.02 -8.97 -6.84
C PRO A 243 -22.18 -8.13 -7.80
N GLN A 244 -22.18 -6.81 -7.59
CA GLN A 244 -21.19 -5.95 -8.23
C GLN A 244 -20.03 -5.74 -7.25
N ARG A 245 -18.85 -5.55 -7.82
CA ARG A 245 -17.61 -5.40 -7.07
C ARG A 245 -17.67 -4.21 -6.13
N VAL A 246 -17.06 -4.34 -4.97
CA VAL A 246 -16.65 -3.20 -4.14
C VAL A 246 -15.13 -3.11 -4.13
N ASN A 247 -14.60 -1.90 -4.04
CA ASN A 247 -13.17 -1.64 -3.91
C ASN A 247 -12.91 -0.94 -2.57
N PHE A 248 -11.84 -1.31 -1.88
CA PHE A 248 -11.45 -0.68 -0.63
C PHE A 248 -9.95 -0.41 -0.57
N GLY A 249 -9.59 0.61 0.20
CA GLY A 249 -8.21 0.99 0.52
C GLY A 249 -8.17 1.69 1.87
N PHE A 250 -7.21 1.34 2.72
CA PHE A 250 -7.10 1.96 4.04
C PHE A 250 -5.70 1.88 4.61
N ASN A 251 -5.48 2.76 5.57
CA ASN A 251 -4.39 2.69 6.53
C ASN A 251 -4.93 3.12 7.89
N ALA A 252 -4.62 2.41 8.98
CA ALA A 252 -5.02 2.83 10.31
C ALA A 252 -4.05 2.34 11.40
N GLY A 253 -3.74 3.17 12.37
CA GLY A 253 -3.10 2.76 13.63
C GLY A 253 -1.96 3.65 14.09
N PHE A 254 -1.14 3.11 14.99
CA PHE A 254 -0.02 3.79 15.62
C PHE A 254 1.29 3.44 14.91
N ARG A 255 1.87 4.42 14.23
CA ARG A 255 3.16 4.28 13.53
C ARG A 255 4.37 4.44 14.43
N THR A 256 4.20 5.05 15.60
CA THR A 256 5.22 5.20 16.64
C THR A 256 4.54 5.06 18.00
N VAL A 257 5.31 4.78 19.06
CA VAL A 257 4.78 4.53 20.41
C VAL A 257 3.95 5.68 20.95
N ASP A 258 4.47 6.90 20.81
CA ASP A 258 3.83 8.14 21.26
C ASP A 258 3.17 8.88 20.07
N GLY A 259 2.98 8.17 18.96
CA GLY A 259 2.44 8.72 17.73
C GLY A 259 0.97 9.06 17.83
N ALA A 260 0.54 10.04 17.04
CA ALA A 260 -0.88 10.23 16.80
C ALA A 260 -1.47 8.97 16.16
N LEU A 261 -2.72 8.66 16.51
CA LEU A 261 -3.51 7.74 15.73
C LEU A 261 -3.77 8.37 14.37
N LEU A 262 -3.33 7.69 13.32
CA LEU A 262 -3.45 8.17 11.94
C LEU A 262 -4.17 7.13 11.11
N GLY A 263 -4.83 7.60 10.07
CA GLY A 263 -5.43 6.73 9.08
C GLY A 263 -6.67 7.31 8.43
N HIS A 264 -7.25 6.50 7.58
CA HIS A 264 -8.50 6.72 6.88
C HIS A 264 -8.91 5.42 6.18
N VAL A 265 -10.10 5.42 5.58
CA VAL A 265 -10.58 4.36 4.70
C VAL A 265 -11.24 4.99 3.48
N ASN A 266 -11.10 4.36 2.33
CA ASN A 266 -11.81 4.68 1.13
C ASN A 266 -12.48 3.43 0.59
N PHE A 267 -13.75 3.52 0.23
CA PHE A 267 -14.55 2.39 -0.19
C PHE A 267 -15.53 2.82 -1.29
N VAL A 268 -15.60 2.05 -2.37
CA VAL A 268 -16.48 2.31 -3.51
C VAL A 268 -17.29 1.05 -3.80
N ASP A 269 -18.62 1.18 -3.80
CA ASP A 269 -19.55 0.18 -4.27
C ASP A 269 -19.95 0.46 -5.73
N HIS A 270 -19.61 -0.45 -6.63
CA HIS A 270 -19.95 -0.30 -8.04
C HIS A 270 -21.39 -0.64 -8.38
N ASN A 271 -22.14 -1.25 -7.44
CA ASN A 271 -23.54 -1.59 -7.67
C ASN A 271 -24.43 -0.36 -7.80
N ASP A 272 -24.24 0.60 -6.90
CA ASP A 272 -25.05 1.81 -6.78
C ASP A 272 -24.23 3.10 -6.85
N GLY A 273 -22.90 2.99 -6.95
CA GLY A 273 -21.97 4.11 -6.96
C GLY A 273 -21.70 4.69 -5.57
N THR A 274 -22.09 4.00 -4.50
CA THR A 274 -21.87 4.47 -3.14
C THR A 274 -20.38 4.61 -2.86
N HIS A 275 -19.98 5.81 -2.46
CA HIS A 275 -18.61 6.17 -2.15
C HIS A 275 -18.49 6.62 -0.71
N ILE A 276 -17.74 5.85 0.09
CA ILE A 276 -17.48 6.14 1.50
C ILE A 276 -16.03 6.55 1.66
N LYS A 277 -15.83 7.70 2.28
CA LYS A 277 -14.53 8.27 2.61
C LYS A 277 -14.46 8.53 4.10
N GLY A 278 -13.69 7.72 4.82
CA GLY A 278 -13.25 8.03 6.17
C GLY A 278 -12.22 9.15 6.14
N VAL A 279 -12.39 10.19 6.95
CA VAL A 279 -11.53 11.39 6.89
C VAL A 279 -10.48 11.44 7.99
N ASN A 280 -10.64 10.62 9.03
CA ASN A 280 -9.74 10.48 10.16
C ASN A 280 -9.90 9.07 10.76
N VAL A 281 -9.01 8.71 11.67
CA VAL A 281 -9.20 7.58 12.59
C VAL A 281 -9.10 8.12 14.01
N ASP A 282 -10.17 7.96 14.80
CA ASP A 282 -10.21 8.40 16.20
C ASP A 282 -10.25 7.24 17.20
N THR A 283 -10.54 6.03 16.71
CA THR A 283 -10.65 4.81 17.50
C THR A 283 -9.87 3.70 16.80
N TYR A 284 -9.05 2.97 17.56
CA TYR A 284 -8.27 1.83 17.06
C TYR A 284 -7.98 0.84 18.18
N PHE A 285 -8.33 -0.43 17.98
CA PHE A 285 -7.99 -1.48 18.94
C PHE A 285 -7.86 -2.86 18.29
N ARG A 286 -7.32 -3.80 19.08
CA ARG A 286 -7.20 -5.21 18.70
C ARG A 286 -8.52 -5.93 18.84
N LEU A 287 -8.88 -6.68 17.81
CA LEU A 287 -10.15 -7.40 17.72
C LEU A 287 -9.91 -8.92 17.77
N GLY A 288 -10.88 -9.65 18.32
CA GLY A 288 -10.92 -11.12 18.25
C GLY A 288 -9.98 -11.84 19.23
N ASP A 289 -9.98 -13.17 19.11
CA ASP A 289 -9.09 -14.08 19.82
C ASP A 289 -8.52 -15.08 18.78
N PRO A 290 -7.20 -15.08 18.52
CA PRO A 290 -6.18 -14.24 19.14
C PRO A 290 -6.22 -12.78 18.65
N GLN A 291 -5.95 -11.84 19.56
CA GLN A 291 -5.83 -10.40 19.25
C GLN A 291 -4.63 -10.06 18.34
N SER A 292 -3.86 -11.07 17.95
CA SER A 292 -2.72 -10.97 17.04
C SER A 292 -3.11 -11.13 15.58
N LEU A 293 -4.37 -11.02 15.17
CA LEU A 293 -4.72 -11.16 13.74
C LEU A 293 -5.61 -10.02 13.24
N CYS A 294 -6.45 -9.46 14.11
CA CYS A 294 -7.47 -8.51 13.68
C CYS A 294 -7.38 -7.14 14.36
N ARG A 295 -7.83 -6.11 13.66
CA ARG A 295 -7.99 -4.74 14.14
C ARG A 295 -9.38 -4.24 13.85
N MET A 296 -9.80 -3.31 14.69
CA MET A 296 -10.98 -2.49 14.46
C MET A 296 -10.55 -1.03 14.50
N PHE A 297 -11.06 -0.22 13.58
CA PHE A 297 -10.90 1.22 13.63
C PHE A 297 -12.15 1.98 13.18
N GLU A 298 -12.34 3.18 13.74
CA GLU A 298 -13.47 4.07 13.47
C GLU A 298 -13.02 5.51 13.23
N GLY A 299 -13.90 6.28 12.62
CA GLY A 299 -13.76 7.71 12.45
C GLY A 299 -14.96 8.35 11.77
N ASP A 300 -14.83 9.64 11.48
CA ASP A 300 -15.80 10.40 10.71
C ASP A 300 -15.75 10.00 9.23
N ALA A 301 -16.91 10.00 8.57
CA ALA A 301 -17.05 9.67 7.16
C ALA A 301 -17.87 10.70 6.37
N GLU A 302 -17.53 10.80 5.10
CA GLU A 302 -18.37 11.32 4.02
C GLU A 302 -18.97 10.13 3.25
N MET A 303 -20.27 10.16 2.98
CA MET A 303 -20.93 9.22 2.07
C MET A 303 -21.44 10.01 0.85
N ASN A 304 -21.00 9.63 -0.34
CA ASN A 304 -21.30 10.32 -1.60
C ASN A 304 -21.00 11.83 -1.52
N GLY A 305 -19.87 12.17 -0.89
CA GLY A 305 -19.44 13.55 -0.64
C GLY A 305 -20.23 14.31 0.42
N THR A 306 -21.20 13.67 1.09
CA THR A 306 -21.96 14.27 2.18
C THR A 306 -21.36 13.89 3.53
N PRO A 307 -20.87 14.85 4.34
CA PRO A 307 -20.31 14.56 5.67
C PRO A 307 -21.42 14.26 6.69
N GLY A 308 -21.02 13.77 7.87
CA GLY A 308 -21.91 13.56 9.02
C GLY A 308 -22.20 12.09 9.33
N PHE A 309 -21.40 11.18 8.78
CA PHE A 309 -21.46 9.75 9.05
C PHE A 309 -20.31 9.33 9.96
N ARG A 310 -20.45 8.17 10.61
CA ARG A 310 -19.37 7.50 11.34
C ARG A 310 -19.17 6.11 10.74
N TYR A 311 -17.93 5.76 10.46
CA TYR A 311 -17.60 4.43 9.95
C TYR A 311 -17.01 3.55 11.05
N HIS A 312 -17.19 2.24 10.90
CA HIS A 312 -16.58 1.20 11.69
C HIS A 312 -16.03 0.13 10.75
N VAL A 313 -14.72 -0.10 10.81
CA VAL A 313 -14.04 -1.08 9.97
C VAL A 313 -13.42 -2.17 10.82
N GLU A 314 -13.69 -3.42 10.48
CA GLU A 314 -13.00 -4.59 11.02
C GLU A 314 -12.12 -5.21 9.94
N VAL A 315 -10.86 -5.46 10.28
CA VAL A 315 -9.90 -6.08 9.36
C VAL A 315 -9.09 -7.17 10.04
N CYS A 316 -8.76 -8.22 9.30
CA CYS A 316 -7.82 -9.24 9.74
C CYS A 316 -6.82 -9.54 8.63
N ASP A 317 -5.58 -9.77 9.04
CA ASP A 317 -4.50 -10.29 8.20
C ASP A 317 -4.26 -11.76 8.59
N TYR A 318 -4.45 -12.65 7.62
CA TYR A 318 -4.23 -14.09 7.75
C TYR A 318 -3.05 -14.58 6.90
N GLY A 319 -2.22 -13.66 6.40
CA GLY A 319 -1.01 -13.94 5.66
C GLY A 319 -1.20 -14.01 4.14
N GLU A 320 -0.08 -14.17 3.45
CA GLU A 320 -0.03 -14.06 2.00
C GLU A 320 -0.59 -15.31 1.30
N PRO A 321 -1.38 -15.16 0.22
CA PRO A 321 -1.49 -13.98 -0.65
C PRO A 321 -2.55 -12.93 -0.25
N GLY A 322 -3.19 -13.08 0.91
CA GLY A 322 -4.23 -12.17 1.41
C GLY A 322 -5.66 -12.51 0.97
N ARG A 323 -5.89 -13.72 0.41
CA ARG A 323 -7.23 -14.16 -0.03
C ARG A 323 -8.15 -14.55 1.13
N ASP A 324 -7.56 -14.94 2.24
CA ASP A 324 -8.28 -15.30 3.46
C ASP A 324 -8.45 -14.11 4.40
N ASP A 325 -7.82 -12.97 4.08
CA ASP A 325 -7.96 -11.72 4.82
C ASP A 325 -9.41 -11.26 4.90
N ARG A 326 -9.69 -10.47 5.94
CA ARG A 326 -11.02 -10.03 6.32
C ARG A 326 -11.14 -8.53 6.14
N PHE A 327 -12.15 -8.08 5.42
CA PHE A 327 -12.61 -6.69 5.41
C PHE A 327 -14.12 -6.59 5.65
N ARG A 328 -14.51 -5.76 6.62
CA ARG A 328 -15.90 -5.42 6.90
C ARG A 328 -16.01 -3.94 7.21
N ILE A 329 -17.03 -3.28 6.65
CA ILE A 329 -17.35 -1.89 6.91
C ILE A 329 -18.83 -1.73 7.26
N MET A 330 -19.08 -0.96 8.31
CA MET A 330 -20.41 -0.44 8.68
C MET A 330 -20.33 1.08 8.68
N VAL A 331 -21.35 1.76 8.16
CA VAL A 331 -21.47 3.21 8.22
C VAL A 331 -22.79 3.58 8.89
N PHE A 332 -22.73 4.52 9.82
CA PHE A 332 -23.87 4.97 10.61
C PHE A 332 -24.15 6.44 10.39
N GLY A 333 -25.44 6.80 10.33
CA GLY A 333 -25.90 8.19 10.35
C GLY A 333 -25.78 8.80 11.75
N ALA A 334 -25.98 10.12 11.85
CA ALA A 334 -25.91 10.85 13.11
C ALA A 334 -26.94 10.40 14.17
N ASP A 335 -28.03 9.75 13.75
CA ASP A 335 -29.05 9.16 14.62
C ASP A 335 -28.72 7.72 15.07
N GLY A 336 -27.57 7.18 14.62
CA GLY A 336 -27.12 5.82 14.91
C GLY A 336 -27.76 4.75 14.01
N SER A 337 -28.57 5.14 13.02
CA SER A 337 -29.08 4.20 12.02
C SER A 337 -27.96 3.70 11.10
N GLU A 338 -28.01 2.41 10.72
CA GLU A 338 -27.08 1.85 9.73
C GLU A 338 -27.43 2.43 8.36
N ALA A 339 -26.48 3.14 7.76
CA ALA A 339 -26.58 3.76 6.46
C ALA A 339 -25.99 2.89 5.35
N TYR A 340 -24.96 2.09 5.66
CA TYR A 340 -24.34 1.18 4.70
C TYR A 340 -23.63 0.03 5.42
N PHE A 341 -23.56 -1.12 4.74
CA PHE A 341 -22.90 -2.33 5.20
C PHE A 341 -22.23 -3.06 4.03
N ALA A 342 -20.97 -3.43 4.20
CA ALA A 342 -20.32 -4.41 3.32
C ALA A 342 -19.37 -5.31 4.10
N ASP A 343 -19.29 -6.55 3.65
CA ASP A 343 -18.66 -7.64 4.37
C ASP A 343 -18.20 -8.69 3.37
N ASP A 344 -16.92 -9.05 3.42
CA ASP A 344 -16.32 -10.04 2.52
C ASP A 344 -16.44 -11.49 3.01
N SER A 345 -17.19 -11.74 4.09
CA SER A 345 -17.36 -13.11 4.57
C SER A 345 -18.21 -13.89 3.60
N SER A 346 -17.94 -15.18 3.54
CA SER A 346 -18.60 -16.07 2.61
C SER A 346 -19.21 -17.20 3.40
N SER A 347 -20.54 -17.33 3.38
CA SER A 347 -21.21 -18.49 3.99
C SER A 347 -20.84 -19.81 3.32
N ALA A 348 -20.24 -19.76 2.13
CA ALA A 348 -19.71 -20.91 1.40
C ALA A 348 -18.30 -21.31 1.86
N LYS A 349 -17.60 -20.45 2.61
CA LYS A 349 -16.25 -20.69 3.11
C LYS A 349 -16.30 -21.12 4.57
N THR A 350 -15.71 -22.27 4.87
CA THR A 350 -15.47 -22.69 6.25
C THR A 350 -14.15 -22.10 6.70
N CYS A 351 -14.17 -21.28 7.74
CA CYS A 351 -12.94 -20.72 8.30
C CYS A 351 -12.04 -21.80 8.91
N ASP A 352 -10.73 -21.64 8.72
CA ASP A 352 -9.75 -22.40 9.50
C ASP A 352 -9.96 -22.10 11.00
N PRO A 353 -9.85 -23.09 11.91
CA PRO A 353 -9.94 -22.84 13.34
C PRO A 353 -8.99 -21.76 13.87
N ASN A 354 -7.85 -21.54 13.20
CA ASN A 354 -6.89 -20.48 13.53
C ASN A 354 -7.27 -19.11 12.92
N GLU A 355 -8.27 -19.08 12.04
CA GLU A 355 -8.75 -17.91 11.31
C GLU A 355 -10.26 -17.71 11.57
N PRO A 356 -10.70 -17.56 12.83
CA PRO A 356 -12.12 -17.65 13.19
C PRO A 356 -13.00 -16.54 12.59
N ARG A 357 -12.40 -15.55 11.91
CA ARG A 357 -13.05 -14.46 11.17
C ARG A 357 -12.52 -14.35 9.75
N CYS A 358 -12.15 -15.47 9.12
CA CYS A 358 -11.67 -15.51 7.74
C CYS A 358 -12.59 -14.70 6.82
N GLY A 359 -12.00 -13.90 5.94
CA GLY A 359 -12.71 -13.26 4.84
C GLY A 359 -12.55 -14.06 3.55
N ASP A 360 -13.09 -13.54 2.46
CA ASP A 360 -13.08 -14.17 1.14
C ASP A 360 -12.83 -13.10 0.07
N LEU A 361 -11.69 -12.40 0.19
CA LEU A 361 -11.31 -11.37 -0.78
C LEU A 361 -11.12 -12.00 -2.17
N ASP A 362 -11.81 -11.46 -3.17
CA ASP A 362 -11.61 -11.87 -4.57
C ASP A 362 -10.30 -11.29 -5.15
N GLY A 363 -9.86 -10.16 -4.61
CA GLY A 363 -8.60 -9.48 -4.93
C GLY A 363 -8.09 -8.59 -3.82
N GLY A 364 -6.78 -8.36 -3.77
CA GLY A 364 -6.16 -7.49 -2.77
C GLY A 364 -5.35 -8.22 -1.70
N ASN A 365 -4.99 -7.47 -0.66
CA ASN A 365 -4.26 -7.94 0.52
C ASN A 365 -4.40 -6.93 1.67
N ILE A 366 -4.40 -7.44 2.89
CA ILE A 366 -4.33 -6.70 4.13
C ILE A 366 -3.03 -7.11 4.82
N GLN A 367 -2.35 -6.14 5.42
CA GLN A 367 -1.07 -6.32 6.05
C GLN A 367 -1.07 -5.65 7.40
N LEU A 368 -0.76 -6.43 8.42
CA LEU A 368 -0.75 -6.02 9.79
C LEU A 368 0.69 -5.94 10.31
N HIS A 369 1.12 -4.72 10.57
CA HIS A 369 2.51 -4.41 10.89
C HIS A 369 2.66 -4.26 12.40
N LYS A 370 3.49 -5.12 13.00
CA LYS A 370 3.60 -5.20 14.47
C LYS A 370 5.03 -5.34 14.92
N ASN A 371 5.35 -4.56 15.96
CA ASN A 371 6.53 -4.79 16.78
C ASN A 371 6.18 -5.35 18.18
N CYS A 372 4.93 -5.77 18.42
CA CYS A 372 4.37 -6.05 19.76
C CYS A 372 3.78 -7.44 19.91
N ASP A 373 4.60 -8.48 19.96
CA ASP A 373 4.17 -9.69 20.63
C ASP A 373 4.15 -9.43 22.15
N GLY A 374 2.95 -9.19 22.69
CA GLY A 374 2.68 -9.31 24.13
C GLY A 374 2.43 -8.05 24.95
N GLN A 375 2.17 -6.86 24.37
CA GLN A 375 1.70 -5.67 25.13
C GLN A 375 0.38 -5.13 24.59
N PRO A 376 -0.62 -4.78 25.43
CA PRO A 376 -1.94 -4.35 24.99
C PRO A 376 -1.90 -2.95 24.36
N ALA A 377 -2.55 -2.80 23.20
CA ALA A 377 -2.86 -1.49 22.63
C ALA A 377 -4.16 -0.99 23.30
N THR A 378 -4.06 -0.19 24.37
CA THR A 378 -5.23 0.46 24.97
C THR A 378 -4.99 1.96 25.16
N SER A 379 -5.75 2.77 24.44
CA SER A 379 -6.00 4.16 24.83
C SER A 379 -7.13 4.16 25.86
N SER A 380 -6.82 4.34 27.14
CA SER A 380 -7.81 4.74 28.15
C SER A 380 -7.43 6.09 28.73
N GLY A 381 -7.73 7.14 27.96
CA GLY A 381 -7.63 8.52 28.40
C GLY A 381 -8.85 8.94 29.21
N ALA A 382 -8.93 8.52 30.47
CA ALA A 382 -9.69 9.22 31.49
C ALA A 382 -8.98 9.07 32.85
N ALA A 383 -7.97 9.91 33.07
CA ALA A 383 -7.31 10.02 34.36
C ALA A 383 -8.31 10.53 35.41
N SER A 384 -8.85 9.62 36.23
CA SER A 384 -9.53 9.98 37.46
C SER A 384 -8.49 10.51 38.45
N VAL A 385 -8.46 11.83 38.62
CA VAL A 385 -7.64 12.50 39.62
C VAL A 385 -8.23 12.19 41.00
N LEU A 386 -7.67 11.20 41.71
CA LEU A 386 -7.83 11.11 43.15
C LEU A 386 -6.97 12.19 43.81
N LEU A 387 -7.63 13.24 44.31
CA LEU A 387 -7.03 14.17 45.25
C LEU A 387 -6.77 13.46 46.59
N PRO A 388 -5.60 13.69 47.24
CA PRO A 388 -5.32 13.13 48.55
C PRO A 388 -6.20 13.84 49.60
N ARG A 389 -6.84 13.04 50.46
CA ARG A 389 -7.50 13.55 51.67
C ARG A 389 -6.45 14.09 52.64
N ILE A 390 -6.67 15.30 53.14
CA ILE A 390 -6.21 15.74 54.46
C ILE A 390 -7.36 15.52 55.43
#